data_AF-A0A9E3FQC3-F1
#
_entry.id   AF-A0A9E3FQC3-F1
#
_cell.length_a   1.000
_cell.length_b   1.000
_cell.length_c   1.000
_cell.angle_alpha   90.00
_cell.angle_beta   90.00
_cell.angle_gamma   90.00
#
_symmetry.space_group_name_H-M   'P 1'
#
loop_
_entity.id
_entity.type
_entity.pdbx_description
1 polymer ?
#
loop_
_entity_poly.entity_id
_entity_poly.type
_entity_poly.pdbx_seq_one_letter_code
_entity_poly.pdbx_strand_id
1 'polypeptide(L)'
;MDAVQPPSGAAEQQRAPQAKLLYCSFCGKSQHEVSKLVAGPAVYICDECVGLCTDVVDEQLIRLVERDEDSARAMSTDRLLHYLEHAGRGAERNRLGLQRIERMLAFRSGASALDDGLLQLPSYAQLMTKTSDELRAMQQFSQAQLKRYEQAQRTARSILDQRKQ
;
A
#
# COMPACT_ATOMS: atom_id res chain seq x y z
N MET A 1 -22.81 -37.35 54.15
CA MET A 1 -23.14 -35.98 53.66
C MET A 1 -21.99 -35.12 54.11
N ASP A 2 -20.87 -35.27 53.40
CA ASP A 2 -19.55 -34.87 53.87
C ASP A 2 -19.18 -33.56 53.20
N ALA A 3 -19.24 -32.47 53.96
CA ALA A 3 -18.72 -31.18 53.56
C ALA A 3 -17.37 -30.95 54.26
N VAL A 4 -16.31 -31.47 53.65
CA VAL A 4 -14.93 -31.11 53.99
C VAL A 4 -14.54 -29.91 53.14
N GLN A 5 -14.29 -28.76 53.76
CA GLN A 5 -13.61 -27.63 53.14
C GLN A 5 -12.13 -27.96 52.92
N PRO A 6 -11.52 -27.57 51.78
CA PRO A 6 -10.08 -27.40 51.69
C PRO A 6 -9.66 -25.92 51.88
N PRO A 7 -8.45 -25.67 52.42
CA PRO A 7 -7.95 -24.33 52.67
C PRO A 7 -7.47 -23.68 51.37
N SER A 8 -7.89 -22.45 51.09
CA SER A 8 -7.38 -21.68 49.95
C SER A 8 -6.27 -20.75 50.43
N GLY A 9 -5.03 -21.25 50.31
CA GLY A 9 -3.81 -20.47 50.41
C GLY A 9 -2.89 -20.86 49.27
N ALA A 10 -2.90 -20.10 48.17
CA ALA A 10 -1.93 -20.22 47.09
C ALA A 10 -1.77 -18.88 46.35
N ALA A 11 -0.69 -18.19 46.68
CA ALA A 11 0.14 -17.35 45.82
C ALA A 11 -0.55 -16.49 44.72
N GLU A 12 -0.80 -15.22 45.04
CA GLU A 12 -0.92 -14.16 44.03
C GLU A 12 0.43 -13.90 43.37
N GLN A 13 0.68 -14.56 42.24
CA GLN A 13 1.75 -14.18 41.31
C GLN A 13 1.29 -12.97 40.51
N GLN A 14 1.90 -11.82 40.82
CA GLN A 14 1.78 -10.57 40.08
C GLN A 14 2.20 -10.80 38.62
N ARG A 15 1.20 -11.01 37.75
CA ARG A 15 1.39 -10.96 36.29
C ARG A 15 1.48 -9.49 35.91
N ALA A 16 2.61 -9.07 35.33
CA ALA A 16 2.73 -7.79 34.65
C ALA A 16 1.50 -7.58 33.72
N PRO A 17 0.96 -6.36 33.59
CA PRO A 17 -0.20 -6.13 32.75
C PRO A 17 0.18 -6.55 31.33
N GLN A 18 -0.41 -7.66 30.88
CA GLN A 18 -0.30 -8.07 29.48
C GLN A 18 -0.95 -6.95 28.69
N ALA A 19 -0.13 -6.08 28.10
CA ALA A 19 -0.62 -5.11 27.13
C ALA A 19 -1.42 -5.90 26.09
N LYS A 20 -2.74 -5.67 26.05
CA LYS A 20 -3.62 -6.36 25.11
C LYS A 20 -3.06 -6.13 23.71
N LEU A 21 -2.63 -7.22 23.07
CA LEU A 21 -2.21 -7.19 21.68
C LEU A 21 -3.36 -6.62 20.84
N LEU A 22 -3.07 -5.53 20.14
CA LEU A 22 -4.01 -4.89 19.23
C LEU A 22 -3.86 -5.49 17.83
N TYR A 23 -4.98 -5.60 17.13
CA TYR A 23 -5.06 -6.15 15.78
C TYR A 23 -5.78 -5.18 14.87
N CYS A 24 -5.27 -5.01 13.65
CA CYS A 24 -5.95 -4.26 12.61
C CYS A 24 -7.30 -4.91 12.30
N SER A 25 -8.38 -4.14 12.39
CA SER A 25 -9.74 -4.60 12.13
C SER A 25 -9.99 -4.99 10.67
N PHE A 26 -9.09 -4.59 9.75
CA PHE A 26 -9.25 -4.80 8.31
C PHE A 26 -8.45 -6.00 7.78
N CYS A 27 -7.18 -6.12 8.16
CA CYS A 27 -6.30 -7.22 7.69
C CYS A 27 -6.00 -8.28 8.75
N GLY A 28 -6.38 -8.05 10.01
CA GLY A 28 -6.12 -8.98 11.11
C GLY A 28 -4.68 -9.01 11.63
N LYS A 29 -3.75 -8.27 11.02
CA LYS A 29 -2.36 -8.18 11.48
C LYS A 29 -2.26 -7.56 12.87
N SER A 30 -1.40 -8.11 13.72
CA SER A 30 -1.10 -7.58 15.04
C SER A 30 -0.27 -6.29 14.96
N GLN A 31 -0.24 -5.53 16.06
CA GLN A 31 0.56 -4.31 16.20
C GLN A 31 2.07 -4.52 15.97
N HIS A 32 2.58 -5.75 16.04
CA HIS A 32 3.98 -6.09 15.81
C HIS A 32 4.28 -6.42 14.34
N GLU A 33 3.25 -6.70 13.54
CA GLU A 33 3.37 -7.06 12.12
C GLU A 33 3.24 -5.86 11.18
N VAL A 34 2.96 -4.68 11.73
CA VAL A 34 2.73 -3.43 10.97
C VAL A 34 3.59 -2.31 11.54
N SER A 35 3.95 -1.33 10.71
CA SER A 35 4.81 -0.22 11.13
C SER A 35 4.05 0.75 12.05
N LYS A 36 2.77 1.01 11.73
CA LYS A 36 1.90 1.87 12.54
C LYS A 36 0.51 1.26 12.64
N LEU A 37 -0.09 1.36 13.82
CA LEU A 37 -1.47 1.01 14.07
C LEU A 37 -2.18 2.20 14.72
N VAL A 38 -3.23 2.71 14.07
CA VAL A 38 -4.05 3.79 14.58
C VAL A 38 -5.23 3.20 15.35
N ALA A 39 -5.39 3.60 16.60
CA ALA A 39 -6.48 3.17 17.47
C ALA A 39 -7.60 4.21 17.50
N GLY A 40 -8.81 3.79 17.15
CA GLY A 40 -10.05 4.53 17.36
C GLY A 40 -10.96 3.86 18.39
N PRO A 41 -12.08 4.49 18.77
CA PRO A 41 -13.10 3.83 19.58
C PRO A 41 -13.61 2.57 18.86
N ALA A 42 -13.32 1.40 19.43
CA ALA A 42 -13.71 0.07 18.93
C ALA A 42 -13.15 -0.39 17.57
N VAL A 43 -12.27 0.37 16.91
CA VAL A 43 -11.68 0.00 15.61
C VAL A 43 -10.20 0.35 15.54
N TYR A 44 -9.42 -0.48 14.85
CA TYR A 44 -7.99 -0.25 14.65
C TYR A 44 -7.66 -0.41 13.17
N ILE A 45 -6.81 0.46 12.63
CA ILE A 45 -6.38 0.38 11.23
C ILE A 45 -4.87 0.55 11.13
N CYS A 46 -4.20 -0.31 10.35
CA CYS A 46 -2.76 -0.22 10.13
C CYS A 46 -2.40 0.67 8.94
N ASP A 47 -1.14 1.10 8.88
CA ASP A 47 -0.61 1.92 7.79
C ASP A 47 -0.79 1.30 6.41
N GLU A 48 -0.63 -0.02 6.28
CA GLU A 48 -0.85 -0.73 5.03
C GLU A 48 -2.31 -0.63 4.55
N CYS A 49 -3.28 -0.82 5.45
CA CYS A 49 -4.70 -0.72 5.12
C CYS A 49 -5.10 0.72 4.80
N VAL A 50 -4.57 1.71 5.54
CA VAL A 50 -4.77 3.13 5.18
C VAL A 50 -4.23 3.40 3.77
N GLY A 51 -3.04 2.89 3.43
CA GLY A 51 -2.46 3.00 2.10
C GLY A 51 -3.37 2.39 1.02
N LEU A 52 -3.86 1.17 1.24
CA LEU A 52 -4.77 0.50 0.31
C LEU A 52 -6.10 1.26 0.14
N CYS A 53 -6.71 1.73 1.24
CA CYS A 53 -7.93 2.53 1.17
C CYS A 53 -7.72 3.84 0.43
N THR A 54 -6.57 4.50 0.65
CA THR A 54 -6.18 5.72 -0.05
C THR A 54 -6.10 5.45 -1.55
N ASP A 55 -5.43 4.37 -1.96
CA ASP A 55 -5.32 3.95 -3.36
C ASP A 55 -6.69 3.72 -4.02
N VAL A 56 -7.63 3.08 -3.31
CA VAL A 56 -8.99 2.82 -3.81
C VAL A 56 -9.78 4.13 -4.02
N VAL A 57 -9.69 5.06 -3.08
CA VAL A 57 -10.35 6.37 -3.18
C VAL A 57 -9.76 7.16 -4.34
N ASP A 58 -8.44 7.12 -4.49
CA ASP A 58 -7.73 7.90 -5.48
C ASP A 58 -7.85 7.36 -6.92
N GLU A 59 -8.05 6.04 -7.09
CA GLU A 59 -8.37 5.47 -8.41
C GLU A 59 -9.68 6.07 -8.98
N GLN A 60 -10.65 6.40 -8.11
CA GLN A 60 -11.87 7.06 -8.55
C GLN A 60 -11.59 8.46 -9.10
N LEU A 61 -10.68 9.22 -8.47
CA LEU A 61 -10.27 10.53 -8.96
C LEU A 61 -9.58 10.45 -10.33
N ILE A 62 -8.75 9.43 -10.55
CA ILE A 62 -8.05 9.24 -11.83
C ILE A 62 -9.02 8.96 -12.96
N ARG A 63 -10.00 8.09 -12.69
CA ARG A 63 -11.06 7.77 -13.66
C ARG A 63 -11.90 9.00 -14.04
N LEU A 64 -12.09 9.95 -13.11
CA LEU A 64 -12.82 11.19 -13.42
C LEU A 64 -12.04 12.07 -14.41
N VAL A 65 -10.74 12.24 -14.20
CA VAL A 65 -9.89 13.07 -15.09
C VAL A 65 -9.64 12.40 -16.44
N GLU A 66 -9.51 11.08 -16.48
CA GLU A 66 -9.31 10.34 -17.74
C GLU A 66 -10.53 10.33 -18.65
N ARG A 67 -11.75 10.37 -18.08
CA ARG A 67 -12.99 10.17 -18.84
C ARG A 67 -13.70 11.48 -19.18
N ASP A 68 -13.41 12.55 -18.45
CA ASP A 68 -14.11 13.82 -18.56
C ASP A 68 -13.18 15.00 -18.21
N GLU A 69 -12.50 15.53 -19.23
CA GLU A 69 -11.64 16.70 -19.07
C GLU A 69 -12.42 17.95 -18.62
N ASP A 70 -13.70 18.08 -18.98
CA ASP A 70 -14.53 19.21 -18.57
C ASP A 70 -14.83 19.15 -17.07
N SER A 71 -15.16 17.95 -16.56
CA SER A 71 -15.24 17.72 -15.11
C SER A 71 -13.93 18.03 -14.40
N ALA A 72 -12.78 17.64 -14.97
CA ALA A 72 -11.47 17.98 -14.41
C ALA A 72 -11.23 19.50 -14.40
N ARG A 73 -11.63 20.21 -15.45
CA ARG A 73 -11.55 21.69 -15.53
C ARG A 73 -12.48 22.39 -14.54
N ALA A 74 -13.60 21.77 -14.17
CA ALA A 74 -14.53 22.31 -13.18
C ALA A 74 -14.05 22.15 -11.72
N MET A 75 -13.04 21.32 -11.45
CA MET A 75 -12.52 21.11 -10.09
C MET A 75 -11.84 22.35 -9.51
N SER A 76 -11.82 22.52 -8.19
CA SER A 76 -11.02 23.59 -7.57
C SER A 76 -9.52 23.38 -7.78
N THR A 77 -8.75 24.46 -7.73
CA THR A 77 -7.28 24.41 -7.89
C THR A 77 -6.64 23.54 -6.80
N ASP A 78 -7.09 23.70 -5.55
CA ASP A 78 -6.66 22.88 -4.42
C ASP A 78 -6.88 21.38 -4.69
N ARG A 79 -8.07 21.02 -5.17
CA ARG A 79 -8.41 19.62 -5.47
C ARG A 79 -7.57 19.05 -6.63
N LEU A 80 -7.26 19.85 -7.65
CA LEU A 80 -6.37 19.47 -8.75
C LEU A 80 -4.91 19.30 -8.29
N LEU A 81 -4.44 20.13 -7.36
CA LEU A 81 -3.09 20.00 -6.79
C LEU A 81 -2.98 18.74 -5.94
N HIS A 82 -3.97 18.47 -5.09
CA HIS A 82 -4.05 17.23 -4.31
C HIS A 82 -4.01 16.00 -5.23
N TYR A 83 -4.79 16.04 -6.32
CA TYR A 83 -4.79 15.01 -7.33
C TYR A 83 -3.43 14.82 -8.02
N LEU A 84 -2.76 15.92 -8.38
CA LEU A 84 -1.45 15.88 -9.02
C LEU A 84 -0.39 15.23 -8.13
N GLU A 85 -0.40 15.55 -6.82
CA GLU A 85 0.47 14.92 -5.83
C GLU A 85 0.18 13.41 -5.76
N HIS A 86 -1.09 13.04 -5.63
CA HIS A 86 -1.45 11.64 -5.52
C HIS A 86 -1.07 10.85 -6.78
N ALA A 87 -1.41 11.36 -7.96
CA ALA A 87 -1.05 10.74 -9.22
C ALA A 87 0.48 10.57 -9.37
N GLY A 88 1.27 11.49 -8.80
CA GLY A 88 2.73 11.36 -8.71
C GLY A 88 3.20 10.21 -7.83
N ARG A 89 2.60 10.04 -6.65
CA ARG A 89 2.90 8.91 -5.77
C ARG A 89 2.55 7.57 -6.42
N GLY A 90 1.40 7.50 -7.09
CA GLY A 90 0.97 6.30 -7.82
C GLY A 90 1.87 5.96 -9.01
N ALA A 91 2.29 6.98 -9.79
CA ALA A 91 3.27 6.80 -10.86
C ALA A 91 4.60 6.27 -10.32
N GLU A 92 5.10 6.85 -9.23
CA GLU A 92 6.39 6.44 -8.66
C GLU A 92 6.36 5.00 -8.11
N ARG A 93 5.25 4.61 -7.46
CA ARG A 93 5.07 3.23 -7.00
C ARG A 93 5.11 2.23 -8.16
N ASN A 94 4.42 2.52 -9.26
CA ASN A 94 4.44 1.67 -10.45
C ASN A 94 5.82 1.64 -11.10
N ARG A 95 6.54 2.76 -11.14
CA ARG A 95 7.91 2.85 -11.67
C ARG A 95 8.88 1.99 -10.86
N LEU A 96 8.86 2.08 -9.54
CA LEU A 96 9.70 1.26 -8.66
C LEU A 96 9.31 -0.23 -8.72
N GLY A 97 8.01 -0.53 -8.82
CA GLY A 97 7.51 -1.90 -9.03
C GLY A 97 8.04 -2.50 -10.33
N LEU A 98 7.96 -1.74 -11.43
CA LEU A 98 8.47 -2.14 -12.74
C LEU A 98 9.97 -2.42 -12.72
N GLN A 99 10.77 -1.53 -12.12
CA GLN A 99 12.22 -1.73 -12.01
C GLN A 99 12.56 -3.06 -11.30
N ARG A 100 11.81 -3.41 -10.24
CA ARG A 100 12.01 -4.68 -9.52
C ARG A 100 11.62 -5.88 -10.37
N ILE A 101 10.48 -5.81 -11.05
CA ILE A 101 10.00 -6.87 -11.96
C ILE A 101 10.99 -7.09 -13.11
N GLU A 102 11.47 -6.02 -13.74
CA GLU A 102 12.43 -6.07 -14.84
C GLU A 102 13.76 -6.68 -14.43
N ARG A 103 14.29 -6.29 -13.27
CA ARG A 103 15.49 -6.92 -12.70
C ARG A 103 15.28 -8.40 -12.41
N MET A 104 14.12 -8.79 -11.89
CA MET A 104 13.79 -10.20 -11.64
C MET A 104 13.68 -11.01 -12.93
N LEU A 105 13.05 -10.45 -13.97
CA LEU A 105 12.98 -11.08 -15.29
C LEU A 105 14.36 -11.24 -15.92
N ALA A 106 15.20 -10.20 -15.85
CA ALA A 106 16.58 -10.22 -16.34
C ALA A 106 17.44 -11.26 -15.62
N PHE A 107 17.25 -11.43 -14.32
CA PHE A 107 17.90 -12.47 -13.54
C PHE A 107 17.54 -13.88 -14.02
N ARG A 108 16.24 -14.13 -14.20
CA ARG A 108 15.72 -15.45 -14.61
C ARG A 108 16.06 -15.81 -16.05
N SER A 109 16.24 -14.83 -16.91
CA SER A 109 16.72 -15.06 -18.28
C SER A 109 18.25 -15.22 -18.37
N GLY A 110 18.97 -15.11 -17.24
CA GLY A 110 20.44 -15.13 -17.21
C GLY A 110 21.10 -13.87 -17.78
N ALA A 111 20.33 -12.82 -18.05
CA ALA A 111 20.82 -11.57 -18.63
C ALA A 111 21.50 -10.64 -17.61
N SER A 112 21.29 -10.85 -16.30
CA SER A 112 21.90 -10.06 -15.23
C SER A 112 22.05 -10.86 -13.94
N ALA A 113 23.14 -10.67 -13.20
CA ALA A 113 23.27 -11.22 -11.85
C ALA A 113 22.53 -10.30 -10.86
N LEU A 114 21.71 -10.87 -9.97
CA LEU A 114 21.21 -10.14 -8.81
C LEU A 114 22.27 -10.17 -7.72
N ASP A 115 22.53 -9.01 -7.14
CA ASP A 115 23.31 -8.93 -5.91
C ASP A 115 22.59 -9.70 -4.79
N ASP A 116 23.33 -10.50 -4.03
CA ASP A 116 22.78 -11.39 -2.99
C ASP A 116 22.07 -10.58 -1.88
N GLY A 117 22.52 -9.35 -1.65
CA GLY A 117 21.87 -8.39 -0.74
C GLY A 117 20.52 -7.88 -1.24
N LEU A 118 20.30 -7.81 -2.56
CA LEU A 118 19.02 -7.38 -3.13
C LEU A 118 17.94 -8.45 -3.01
N LEU A 119 18.32 -9.73 -3.07
CA LEU A 119 17.39 -10.87 -2.92
C LEU A 119 16.79 -10.96 -1.50
N GLN A 120 17.51 -10.45 -0.50
CA GLN A 120 17.08 -10.43 0.90
C GLN A 120 16.06 -9.34 1.22
N LEU A 121 15.84 -8.37 0.31
CA LEU A 121 14.87 -7.30 0.53
C LEU A 121 13.44 -7.88 0.48
N PRO A 122 12.55 -7.51 1.43
CA PRO A 122 11.15 -7.97 1.44
C PRO A 122 10.41 -7.73 0.12
N SER A 123 10.77 -6.66 -0.60
CA SER A 123 10.20 -6.33 -1.91
C SER A 123 10.58 -7.33 -3.02
N TYR A 124 11.71 -8.02 -2.90
CA TYR A 124 12.15 -9.06 -3.86
C TYR A 124 11.62 -10.45 -3.48
N ALA A 125 11.49 -10.74 -2.18
CA ALA A 125 10.96 -12.02 -1.70
C ALA A 125 9.58 -12.35 -2.28
N GLN A 126 8.69 -11.36 -2.42
CA GLN A 126 7.38 -11.53 -3.03
C GLN A 126 7.44 -11.86 -4.53
N LEU A 127 8.46 -11.37 -5.25
CA LEU A 127 8.64 -11.63 -6.68
C LEU A 127 9.30 -12.98 -6.94
N MET A 128 10.11 -13.46 -6.01
CA MET A 128 10.80 -14.77 -6.14
C MET A 128 9.81 -15.94 -6.24
N THR A 129 8.64 -15.84 -5.62
CA THR A 129 7.60 -16.88 -5.64
C THR A 129 6.75 -16.88 -6.91
N LYS A 130 6.89 -15.88 -7.78
CA LYS A 130 6.12 -15.76 -9.03
C LYS A 130 6.76 -16.54 -10.17
N THR A 131 6.02 -16.93 -11.19
CA THR A 131 6.56 -17.46 -12.46
C THR A 131 7.00 -16.32 -13.39
N SER A 132 7.78 -16.61 -14.43
CA SER A 132 8.16 -15.58 -15.41
C SER A 132 6.95 -15.01 -16.16
N ASP A 133 5.92 -15.84 -16.41
CA ASP A 133 4.69 -15.39 -17.06
C ASP A 133 3.87 -14.48 -16.12
N GLU A 134 3.77 -14.83 -14.84
CA GLU A 134 3.16 -13.95 -13.83
C GLU A 134 3.90 -12.62 -13.72
N LEU A 135 5.24 -12.64 -13.72
CA LEU A 135 6.04 -11.41 -13.71
C LEU A 135 5.80 -10.55 -14.96
N ARG A 136 5.68 -11.14 -16.15
CA ARG A 136 5.32 -10.40 -17.36
C ARG A 136 3.91 -9.82 -17.29
N ALA A 137 2.94 -10.56 -16.75
CA ALA A 137 1.59 -10.03 -16.53
C ALA A 137 1.61 -8.85 -15.54
N MET A 138 2.37 -8.96 -14.45
CA MET A 138 2.58 -7.88 -13.49
C MET A 138 3.28 -6.67 -14.12
N GLN A 139 4.26 -6.90 -15.01
CA GLN A 139 4.93 -5.85 -15.77
C GLN A 139 3.94 -5.10 -16.66
N GLN A 140 3.14 -5.82 -17.45
CA GLN A 140 2.14 -5.22 -18.34
C GLN A 140 1.10 -4.41 -17.56
N PHE A 141 0.61 -4.95 -16.45
CA PHE A 141 -0.31 -4.25 -15.56
C PHE A 141 0.30 -2.95 -15.02
N SER A 142 1.52 -3.03 -14.46
CA SER A 142 2.21 -1.87 -13.88
C SER A 142 2.55 -0.82 -14.93
N GLN A 143 2.88 -1.23 -16.16
CA GLN A 143 3.07 -0.32 -17.30
C GLN A 143 1.78 0.39 -17.70
N ALA A 144 0.66 -0.35 -17.78
CA ALA A 144 -0.64 0.24 -18.09
C ALA A 144 -1.06 1.26 -17.02
N GLN A 145 -0.89 0.93 -15.75
CA GLN A 145 -1.15 1.85 -14.64
C GLN A 145 -0.24 3.08 -14.68
N LEU A 146 1.06 2.91 -14.90
CA LEU A 146 1.99 4.04 -15.01
C LEU A 146 1.55 5.03 -16.10
N LYS A 147 1.17 4.54 -17.29
CA LYS A 147 0.67 5.39 -18.38
C LYS A 147 -0.57 6.19 -17.99
N ARG A 148 -1.49 5.57 -17.24
CA ARG A 148 -2.70 6.20 -16.72
C ARG A 148 -2.37 7.34 -15.76
N TYR A 149 -1.52 7.08 -14.77
CA TYR A 149 -1.03 8.11 -13.84
C TYR A 149 -0.32 9.26 -14.56
N GLU A 150 0.55 8.97 -15.52
CA GLU A 150 1.27 10.01 -16.26
C GLU A 150 0.34 10.84 -17.15
N GLN A 151 -0.67 10.23 -17.77
CA GLN A 151 -1.68 10.96 -18.53
C GLN A 151 -2.50 11.88 -17.62
N ALA A 152 -2.97 11.36 -16.51
CA ALA A 152 -3.64 12.12 -15.46
C ALA A 152 -2.83 13.35 -15.01
N GLN A 153 -1.53 13.17 -14.76
CA GLN A 153 -0.65 14.28 -14.39
C GLN A 153 -0.53 15.33 -15.49
N ARG A 154 -0.41 14.91 -16.76
CA ARG A 154 -0.34 15.84 -17.90
C ARG A 154 -1.60 16.69 -18.01
N THR A 155 -2.78 16.07 -17.93
CA THR A 155 -4.07 16.78 -17.99
C THR A 155 -4.19 17.77 -16.83
N ALA A 156 -3.92 17.35 -15.60
CA ALA A 156 -4.01 18.22 -14.43
C ALA A 156 -3.03 19.41 -14.50
N ARG A 157 -1.78 19.17 -14.91
CA ARG A 157 -0.77 20.25 -15.10
C ARG A 157 -1.21 21.25 -16.16
N SER A 158 -1.71 20.77 -17.30
CA SER A 158 -2.21 21.63 -18.37
C SER A 158 -3.34 22.55 -17.88
N ILE A 159 -4.31 22.03 -17.14
CA ILE A 159 -5.41 22.82 -16.57
C ILE A 159 -4.87 23.86 -15.57
N LEU A 160 -3.95 23.46 -14.69
CA LEU A 160 -3.35 24.36 -13.70
C LEU A 160 -2.54 25.48 -14.36
N ASP A 161 -1.82 25.19 -15.45
CA ASP A 161 -1.05 26.18 -16.18
C ASP A 161 -1.94 27.15 -16.95
N GLN A 162 -3.06 26.68 -17.54
CA GLN A 162 -4.08 27.54 -18.14
C GLN A 162 -4.71 28.52 -17.14
N ARG A 163 -4.88 28.12 -15.87
CA ARG A 163 -5.42 29.00 -14.81
C ARG A 163 -4.46 30.09 -14.35
N LYS A 164 -3.16 29.96 -14.64
CA LYS A 164 -2.14 30.94 -14.27
C LYS A 164 -1.92 32.01 -15.35
N GLN A 165 -2.45 31.79 -16.55
CA GLN A 165 -2.44 32.72 -17.68
C GLN A 165 -3.65 33.65 -17.59
#